data_AF-A0A9Q4D436-F1
#
_entry.id   AF-A0A9Q4D436-F1
#
_cell.length_a   1.000
_cell.length_b   1.000
_cell.length_c   1.000
_cell.angle_alpha   90.00
_cell.angle_beta   90.00
_cell.angle_gamma   90.00
#
_symmetry.space_group_name_H-M   'P 1'
#
loop_
_entity.id
_entity.type
_entity.pdbx_description
1 polymer ?
#
loop_
_entity_poly.entity_id
_entity_poly.type
_entity_poly.pdbx_seq_one_letter_code
_entity_poly.pdbx_strand_id
1 'polypeptide(L)'
;MTPEDLSTALAACLQDAVDSGEIAVEIPAQVKVERPKNREHGDWATNVAMQLGKKAGMAPRDLAALLVRRLERVPGVAGVDIAGPGFLNITLDAAAAGELARTVVEAGADYGRNSALTGHVVNMEFVSANPTGPLHIGHTRWAALGDAIARLLHASGAELTAEYYI
;
A
#
# COMPACT_ATOMS: atom_id res chain seq x y z
N MET A 1 5.92 -3.85 9.55
CA MET A 1 4.72 -4.33 8.84
C MET A 1 4.15 -3.17 8.04
N THR A 2 4.20 -3.29 6.72
CA THR A 2 3.59 -2.34 5.78
C THR A 2 2.08 -2.59 5.65
N PRO A 3 1.30 -1.70 5.01
CA PRO A 3 -0.13 -1.96 4.74
C PRO A 3 -0.32 -3.17 3.82
N GLU A 4 0.61 -3.40 2.90
CA GLU A 4 0.59 -4.54 1.99
C GLU A 4 0.83 -5.84 2.76
N ASP A 5 1.82 -5.88 3.66
CA ASP A 5 2.07 -7.03 4.55
C ASP A 5 0.82 -7.35 5.39
N LEU A 6 0.16 -6.31 5.93
CA LEU A 6 -1.03 -6.48 6.75
C LEU A 6 -2.23 -6.97 5.93
N SER A 7 -2.40 -6.48 4.70
CA SER A 7 -3.41 -6.98 3.76
C SER A 7 -3.20 -8.47 3.47
N THR A 8 -1.95 -8.88 3.21
CA THR A 8 -1.58 -10.29 3.01
C THR A 8 -1.84 -11.13 4.27
N ALA A 9 -1.49 -10.62 5.46
CA ALA A 9 -1.75 -11.32 6.71
C ALA A 9 -3.26 -11.49 6.98
N LEU A 10 -4.07 -10.46 6.71
CA LEU A 10 -5.52 -10.53 6.81
C LEU A 10 -6.12 -11.58 5.86
N ALA A 11 -5.65 -11.61 4.61
CA ALA A 11 -6.07 -12.63 3.64
C ALA A 11 -5.69 -14.05 4.10
N ALA A 12 -4.49 -14.22 4.67
CA ALA A 12 -4.06 -15.50 5.24
C ALA A 12 -4.90 -15.92 6.45
N CYS A 13 -5.26 -14.99 7.34
CA CYS A 13 -6.16 -15.28 8.46
C CYS A 13 -7.57 -15.68 8.01
N LEU A 14 -8.07 -15.07 6.93
CA LEU A 14 -9.34 -15.48 6.32
C LEU A 14 -9.23 -16.88 5.72
N GLN A 15 -8.11 -17.21 5.06
CA GLN A 15 -7.88 -18.52 4.45
C GLN A 15 -7.82 -19.60 5.51
N ASP A 16 -7.11 -19.34 6.59
CA ASP A 16 -7.01 -20.26 7.73
C ASP A 16 -8.37 -20.51 8.42
N ALA A 17 -9.28 -19.54 8.38
CA ALA A 17 -10.67 -19.69 8.85
C ALA A 17 -11.56 -20.49 7.87
N VAL A 18 -11.28 -20.42 6.58
CA VAL A 18 -11.94 -21.25 5.56
C VAL A 18 -11.44 -22.69 5.66
N ASP A 19 -10.13 -22.88 5.78
CA ASP A 19 -9.49 -24.20 5.86
C ASP A 19 -9.87 -24.94 7.15
N SER A 20 -10.12 -24.22 8.25
CA SER A 20 -10.63 -24.80 9.50
C SER A 20 -12.13 -25.13 9.46
N GLY A 21 -12.84 -24.75 8.39
CA GLY A 21 -14.28 -24.96 8.24
C GLY A 21 -15.15 -24.03 9.10
N GLU A 22 -14.58 -22.99 9.70
CA GLU A 22 -15.34 -22.01 10.51
C GLU A 22 -16.17 -21.05 9.64
N ILE A 23 -15.71 -20.77 8.42
CA ILE A 23 -16.43 -19.95 7.43
C ILE A 23 -16.33 -20.55 6.03
N ALA A 24 -17.28 -20.22 5.17
CA ALA A 24 -17.27 -20.59 3.76
C ALA A 24 -17.46 -19.35 2.88
N VAL A 25 -16.36 -18.64 2.58
CA VAL A 25 -16.38 -17.43 1.75
C VAL A 25 -15.25 -17.44 0.74
N GLU A 26 -15.49 -16.81 -0.41
CA GLU A 26 -14.42 -16.45 -1.33
C GLU A 26 -13.62 -15.26 -0.76
N ILE A 27 -12.30 -15.42 -0.71
CA ILE A 27 -11.39 -14.45 -0.11
C ILE A 27 -10.98 -13.45 -1.19
N PRO A 28 -11.10 -12.13 -0.93
CA PRO A 28 -10.62 -11.15 -1.87
C PRO A 28 -9.09 -11.23 -2.02
N ALA A 29 -8.59 -11.06 -3.24
CA ALA A 29 -7.15 -11.07 -3.52
C ALA A 29 -6.38 -10.01 -2.71
N GLN A 30 -7.05 -8.92 -2.34
CA GLN A 30 -6.50 -7.90 -1.44
C GLN A 30 -7.55 -7.48 -0.42
N VAL A 31 -7.16 -7.45 0.85
CA VAL A 31 -7.98 -6.90 1.92
C VAL A 31 -7.64 -5.42 2.07
N LYS A 32 -8.63 -4.54 1.91
CA LYS A 32 -8.40 -3.11 2.06
C LYS A 32 -8.08 -2.78 3.52
N VAL A 33 -6.93 -2.15 3.72
CA VAL A 33 -6.51 -1.52 4.98
C VAL A 33 -6.31 -0.04 4.78
N GLU A 34 -6.79 0.76 5.73
CA GLU A 34 -6.75 2.22 5.67
C GLU A 34 -6.33 2.81 7.02
N ARG A 35 -5.86 4.06 7.02
CA ARG A 35 -5.56 4.74 8.29
C ARG A 35 -6.86 5.11 8.99
N PRO A 36 -7.00 4.83 10.30
CA PRO A 36 -8.17 5.22 11.06
C PRO A 36 -8.26 6.74 11.16
N LYS A 37 -9.49 7.26 11.25
CA LYS A 37 -9.75 8.71 11.39
C LYS A 37 -9.28 9.25 12.75
N ASN A 38 -9.36 8.44 13.79
CA ASN A 38 -8.84 8.74 15.12
C ASN A 38 -7.56 7.91 15.35
N ARG A 39 -6.48 8.55 15.79
CA ARG A 39 -5.21 7.88 16.11
C ARG A 39 -5.31 6.94 17.32
N GLU A 40 -6.32 7.11 18.17
CA GLU A 40 -6.60 6.21 19.28
C GLU A 40 -7.18 4.85 18.81
N HIS A 41 -7.46 4.69 17.52
CA HIS A 41 -7.99 3.46 16.92
C HIS A 41 -6.91 2.64 16.21
N GLY A 42 -5.67 2.73 16.70
CA GLY A 42 -4.52 2.02 16.16
C GLY A 42 -3.89 2.67 14.93
N ASP A 43 -3.02 1.92 14.27
CA ASP A 43 -2.26 2.34 13.10
C ASP A 43 -3.02 2.12 11.79
N TRP A 44 -3.77 1.02 11.73
CA TRP A 44 -4.51 0.58 10.55
C TRP A 44 -5.90 0.10 10.92
N ALA A 45 -6.79 0.13 9.96
CA ALA A 45 -8.11 -0.43 10.15
C ALA A 45 -8.70 -1.04 8.89
N THR A 46 -9.65 -1.96 9.07
CA THR A 46 -10.36 -2.63 7.97
C THR A 46 -11.81 -2.94 8.32
N ASN A 47 -12.69 -2.89 7.30
CA ASN A 47 -14.08 -3.28 7.38
C ASN A 47 -14.35 -4.69 6.80
N VAL A 48 -13.31 -5.51 6.60
CA VAL A 48 -13.42 -6.80 5.92
C VAL A 48 -14.47 -7.72 6.56
N ALA A 49 -14.59 -7.72 7.88
CA ALA A 49 -15.59 -8.54 8.58
C ALA A 49 -17.03 -8.08 8.30
N MET A 50 -17.24 -6.79 8.04
CA MET A 50 -18.54 -6.25 7.61
C MET A 50 -18.86 -6.63 6.17
N GLN A 51 -17.86 -6.67 5.31
CA GLN A 51 -18.02 -7.04 3.90
C GLN A 51 -18.29 -8.54 3.73
N LEU A 52 -17.65 -9.37 4.54
CA LEU A 52 -17.68 -10.83 4.41
C LEU A 52 -18.65 -11.52 5.39
N GLY A 53 -19.04 -10.89 6.50
CA GLY A 53 -19.86 -11.53 7.54
C GLY A 53 -21.14 -12.17 7.00
N LYS A 54 -21.93 -11.41 6.22
CA LYS A 54 -23.15 -11.94 5.59
C LYS A 54 -22.87 -13.11 4.65
N LYS A 55 -21.77 -13.06 3.89
CA LYS A 55 -21.37 -14.15 2.98
C LYS A 55 -20.92 -15.39 3.75
N ALA A 56 -20.28 -15.19 4.90
CA ALA A 56 -19.84 -16.25 5.80
C ALA A 56 -20.98 -16.88 6.61
N GLY A 57 -22.21 -16.35 6.51
CA GLY A 57 -23.34 -16.80 7.34
C GLY A 57 -23.22 -16.40 8.81
N MET A 58 -22.38 -15.39 9.13
CA MET A 58 -22.11 -14.93 10.50
C MET A 58 -22.46 -13.45 10.67
N ALA A 59 -22.72 -13.03 11.91
CA ALA A 59 -22.76 -11.59 12.17
C ALA A 59 -21.35 -11.01 11.94
N PRO A 60 -21.22 -9.81 11.33
CA PRO A 60 -19.93 -9.17 11.13
C PRO A 60 -19.05 -9.07 12.37
N ARG A 61 -19.66 -8.88 13.55
CA ARG A 61 -18.96 -8.81 14.83
C ARG A 61 -18.37 -10.15 15.26
N ASP A 62 -19.02 -11.26 14.92
CA ASP A 62 -18.52 -12.60 15.21
C ASP A 62 -17.35 -12.96 14.29
N LEU A 63 -17.46 -12.60 13.01
CA LEU A 63 -16.34 -12.73 12.07
C LEU A 63 -15.15 -11.83 12.48
N ALA A 64 -15.42 -10.62 12.97
CA ALA A 64 -14.39 -9.75 13.51
C ALA A 64 -13.68 -10.42 14.70
N ALA A 65 -14.42 -10.98 15.66
CA ALA A 65 -13.85 -11.69 16.81
C ALA A 65 -13.03 -12.92 16.40
N LEU A 66 -13.47 -13.63 15.35
CA LEU A 66 -12.71 -14.73 14.77
C LEU A 66 -11.36 -14.28 14.21
N LEU A 67 -11.35 -13.16 13.49
CA LEU A 67 -10.14 -12.58 12.91
C LEU A 67 -9.21 -12.00 13.97
N VAL A 68 -9.73 -11.36 15.03
CA VAL A 68 -8.90 -10.85 16.15
C VAL A 68 -8.01 -11.96 16.70
N ARG A 69 -8.59 -13.12 17.04
CA ARG A 69 -7.84 -14.26 17.60
C ARG A 69 -6.70 -14.77 16.71
N ARG A 70 -6.83 -14.59 15.39
CA ARG A 70 -5.81 -14.99 14.41
C ARG A 70 -4.78 -13.89 14.21
N LEU A 71 -5.22 -12.64 14.08
CA LEU A 71 -4.36 -11.48 13.88
C LEU A 71 -3.43 -11.21 15.07
N GLU A 72 -3.90 -11.44 16.29
CA GLU A 72 -3.06 -11.32 17.51
C GLU A 72 -1.89 -12.32 17.53
N ARG A 73 -1.89 -13.34 16.67
CA ARG A 73 -0.78 -14.29 16.52
C ARG A 73 0.17 -13.89 15.38
N VAL A 74 -0.17 -12.88 14.59
CA VAL A 74 0.65 -12.43 13.47
C VAL A 74 1.80 -11.59 14.04
N PRO A 75 3.07 -11.93 13.73
CA PRO A 75 4.21 -11.13 14.18
C PRO A 75 4.10 -9.68 13.71
N GLY A 76 4.26 -8.71 14.62
CA GLY A 76 4.17 -7.28 14.33
C GLY A 76 2.80 -6.66 14.62
N VAL A 77 1.80 -7.44 15.03
CA VAL A 77 0.50 -6.95 15.53
C VAL A 77 0.53 -6.97 17.06
N ALA A 78 0.43 -5.78 17.67
CA ALA A 78 0.38 -5.62 19.12
C ALA A 78 -1.02 -5.87 19.70
N GLY A 79 -2.07 -5.58 18.93
CA GLY A 79 -3.45 -5.77 19.36
C GLY A 79 -4.47 -5.40 18.29
N VAL A 80 -5.68 -5.95 18.42
CA VAL A 80 -6.78 -5.67 17.50
C VAL A 80 -8.09 -5.44 18.27
N ASP A 81 -8.69 -4.27 18.09
CA ASP A 81 -9.95 -3.89 18.70
C ASP A 81 -11.11 -3.94 17.70
N ILE A 82 -12.28 -4.37 18.16
CA ILE A 82 -13.51 -4.40 17.36
C ILE A 82 -14.35 -3.16 17.65
N ALA A 83 -14.45 -2.27 16.67
CA ALA A 83 -15.31 -1.10 16.74
C ALA A 83 -16.67 -1.33 16.05
N GLY A 84 -17.73 -0.82 16.69
CA GLY A 84 -19.08 -0.79 16.14
C GLY A 84 -19.58 -2.17 15.66
N PRO A 85 -20.08 -2.29 14.41
CA PRO A 85 -20.67 -3.53 13.93
C PRO A 85 -19.65 -4.61 13.52
N GLY A 86 -18.34 -4.33 13.53
CA GLY A 86 -17.32 -5.29 13.08
C GLY A 86 -16.15 -4.66 12.33
N PHE A 87 -15.82 -3.40 12.62
CA PHE A 87 -14.63 -2.75 12.09
C PHE A 87 -13.42 -3.17 12.95
N LEU A 88 -12.32 -3.56 12.32
CA LEU A 88 -11.11 -3.99 13.01
C LEU A 88 -10.12 -2.84 13.04
N ASN A 89 -9.75 -2.41 14.23
CA ASN A 89 -8.71 -1.41 14.51
C ASN A 89 -7.45 -2.14 14.96
N ILE A 90 -6.34 -1.95 14.26
CA ILE A 90 -5.13 -2.76 14.40
C ILE A 90 -4.00 -1.85 14.87
N THR A 91 -3.40 -2.20 16.00
CA THR A 91 -2.20 -1.56 16.53
C THR A 91 -1.00 -2.43 16.23
N LEU A 92 0.03 -1.86 15.61
CA LEU A 92 1.27 -2.56 15.32
C LEU A 92 2.24 -2.50 16.51
N ASP A 93 3.13 -3.48 16.61
CA ASP A 93 4.21 -3.42 17.59
C ASP A 93 5.08 -2.19 17.36
N ALA A 94 5.52 -1.52 18.45
CA ALA A 94 6.44 -0.37 18.36
C ALA A 94 7.74 -0.71 17.60
N ALA A 95 8.15 -1.98 17.63
CA ALA A 95 9.27 -2.51 16.85
C ALA A 95 9.03 -2.42 15.32
N ALA A 96 7.78 -2.50 14.85
CA ALA A 96 7.46 -2.45 13.43
C ALA A 96 7.76 -1.08 12.80
N ALA A 97 7.55 0.01 13.54
CA ALA A 97 7.92 1.36 13.10
C ALA A 97 9.44 1.57 13.15
N GLY A 98 10.11 1.01 14.17
CA GLY A 98 11.57 1.01 14.28
C GLY A 98 12.25 0.29 13.12
N GLU A 99 11.74 -0.87 12.73
CA GLU A 99 12.25 -1.64 11.59
C GLU A 99 12.07 -0.93 10.25
N LEU A 100 10.95 -0.24 10.05
CA LEU A 100 10.77 0.57 8.85
C LEU A 100 11.76 1.75 8.83
N ALA A 101 11.93 2.45 9.96
CA ALA A 101 12.91 3.53 10.06
C ALA A 101 14.34 3.02 9.81
N ARG A 102 14.70 1.85 10.37
CA ARG A 102 15.98 1.18 10.10
C ARG A 102 16.13 0.88 8.60
N THR A 103 15.11 0.29 7.98
CA THR A 103 15.10 -0.03 6.54
C THR A 103 15.31 1.22 5.68
N VAL A 104 14.63 2.33 6.01
CA VAL A 104 14.79 3.62 5.32
C VAL A 104 16.24 4.12 5.43
N VAL A 105 16.82 4.08 6.63
CA VAL A 105 18.19 4.55 6.89
C VAL A 105 19.22 3.67 6.17
N GLU A 106 19.05 2.35 6.21
CA GLU A 106 19.96 1.40 5.56
C GLU A 106 19.88 1.47 4.04
N ALA A 107 18.67 1.64 3.48
CA ALA A 107 18.48 1.81 2.04
C ALA A 107 18.98 3.18 1.54
N GLY A 108 19.02 4.20 2.41
CA GLY A 108 19.61 5.50 2.10
C GLY A 108 19.02 6.14 0.85
N ALA A 109 19.88 6.50 -0.12
CA ALA A 109 19.46 7.11 -1.38
C ALA A 109 18.66 6.17 -2.29
N ASP A 110 18.69 4.86 -2.05
CA ASP A 110 17.96 3.85 -2.81
C ASP A 110 16.56 3.57 -2.25
N TYR A 111 16.23 4.10 -1.06
CA TYR A 111 14.89 3.95 -0.52
C TYR A 111 13.83 4.53 -1.47
N GLY A 112 12.80 3.73 -1.79
CA GLY A 112 11.75 4.09 -2.74
C GLY A 112 12.05 3.75 -4.20
N ARG A 113 13.25 3.26 -4.54
CA ARG A 113 13.51 2.65 -5.85
C ARG A 113 12.85 1.27 -5.94
N ASN A 114 12.44 0.87 -7.13
CA ASN A 114 11.85 -0.44 -7.41
C ASN A 114 12.20 -0.89 -8.84
N SER A 115 11.81 -2.10 -9.20
CA SER A 115 12.03 -2.70 -10.53
C SER A 115 10.73 -2.93 -11.32
N ALA A 116 9.65 -2.23 -10.96
CA ALA A 116 8.33 -2.46 -11.55
C ALA A 116 8.28 -2.20 -13.06
N LEU A 117 9.20 -1.38 -13.59
CA LEU A 117 9.32 -1.04 -15.01
C LEU A 117 10.56 -1.65 -15.67
N THR A 118 11.28 -2.56 -15.03
CA THR A 118 12.40 -3.26 -15.68
C THR A 118 11.96 -3.93 -16.98
N GLY A 119 12.78 -3.77 -18.02
CA GLY A 119 12.49 -4.28 -19.37
C GLY A 119 11.57 -3.39 -20.22
N HIS A 120 11.07 -2.28 -19.67
CA HIS A 120 10.31 -1.29 -20.44
C HIS A 120 11.25 -0.22 -20.97
N VAL A 121 11.28 -0.06 -22.30
CA VAL A 121 11.97 1.02 -22.99
C VAL A 121 10.97 2.16 -23.21
N VAL A 122 11.29 3.34 -22.69
CA VAL A 122 10.42 4.53 -22.74
C VAL A 122 11.16 5.65 -23.48
N ASN A 123 10.56 6.15 -24.57
CA ASN A 123 10.97 7.42 -25.14
C ASN A 123 10.02 8.52 -24.63
N MET A 124 10.57 9.55 -24.00
CA MET A 124 9.81 10.63 -23.37
C MET A 124 10.26 11.98 -23.91
N GLU A 125 9.38 12.59 -24.69
CA GLU A 125 9.55 13.95 -25.20
C GLU A 125 8.92 14.98 -24.24
N PHE A 126 9.63 16.06 -23.93
CA PHE A 126 9.05 17.18 -23.18
C PHE A 126 9.71 18.52 -23.51
N VAL A 127 9.00 19.61 -23.15
CA VAL A 127 9.29 21.01 -23.50
C VAL A 127 9.08 21.36 -24.98
N SER A 128 9.79 20.69 -25.90
CA SER A 128 9.76 20.85 -27.37
C SER A 128 9.33 22.24 -27.85
N ALA A 129 10.10 23.24 -27.45
CA ALA A 129 9.75 24.63 -27.70
C ALA A 129 10.19 25.03 -29.11
N ASN A 130 9.32 25.74 -29.82
CA ASN A 130 9.66 26.30 -31.13
C ASN A 130 10.94 27.16 -31.02
N PRO A 131 11.96 26.94 -31.88
CA PRO A 131 13.24 27.63 -31.81
C PRO A 131 13.20 29.07 -32.35
N THR A 132 12.04 29.71 -32.31
CA THR A 132 11.80 31.05 -32.87
C THR A 132 11.91 32.17 -31.82
N GLY A 133 12.18 31.84 -30.55
CA GLY A 133 12.28 32.81 -29.47
C GLY A 133 12.79 32.23 -28.16
N PRO A 134 12.97 33.08 -27.12
CA PRO A 134 13.44 32.64 -25.82
C PRO A 134 12.40 31.81 -25.06
N LEU A 135 12.87 30.88 -24.22
CA LEU A 135 12.00 30.15 -23.30
C LEU A 135 11.40 31.11 -22.26
N HIS A 136 10.08 31.09 -22.11
CA HIS A 136 9.37 31.73 -21.00
C HIS A 136 8.93 30.73 -19.91
N ILE A 137 8.33 31.26 -18.83
CA ILE A 137 7.88 30.52 -17.63
C ILE A 137 6.89 29.36 -17.91
N GLY A 138 6.27 29.32 -19.08
CA GLY A 138 5.42 28.20 -19.49
C GLY A 138 6.26 26.95 -19.76
N HIS A 139 7.41 27.12 -20.42
CA HIS A 139 8.33 26.03 -20.71
C HIS A 139 8.97 25.46 -19.44
N THR A 140 9.25 26.30 -18.45
CA THR A 140 9.87 25.82 -17.20
C THR A 140 8.95 24.91 -16.40
N ARG A 141 7.62 25.12 -16.46
CA ARG A 141 6.64 24.18 -15.89
C ARG A 141 6.74 22.81 -16.55
N TRP A 142 6.80 22.77 -17.89
CA TRP A 142 6.90 21.52 -18.65
C TRP A 142 8.24 20.83 -18.44
N ALA A 143 9.33 21.59 -18.33
CA ALA A 143 10.65 21.08 -18.01
C ALA A 143 10.66 20.40 -16.63
N ALA A 144 10.12 21.08 -15.60
CA ALA A 144 10.08 20.54 -14.25
C ALA A 144 9.20 19.29 -14.14
N LEU A 145 8.02 19.29 -14.78
CA LEU A 145 7.13 18.13 -14.79
C LEU A 145 7.75 16.95 -15.54
N GLY A 146 8.32 17.20 -16.73
CA GLY A 146 8.95 16.17 -17.55
C GLY A 146 10.15 15.53 -16.85
N ASP A 147 11.03 16.35 -16.27
CA ASP A 147 12.18 15.87 -15.50
C ASP A 147 11.76 15.05 -14.26
N ALA A 148 10.72 15.48 -13.54
CA ALA A 148 10.21 14.74 -12.39
C ALA A 148 9.67 13.35 -12.77
N ILE A 149 8.93 13.26 -13.88
CA ILE A 149 8.43 11.99 -14.41
C ILE A 149 9.60 11.11 -14.89
N ALA A 150 10.57 11.66 -15.62
CA ALA A 150 11.74 10.94 -16.09
C ALA A 150 12.53 10.32 -14.91
N ARG A 151 12.74 11.08 -13.83
CA ARG A 151 13.38 10.60 -12.59
C ARG A 151 12.59 9.47 -11.94
N LEU A 152 11.26 9.56 -11.89
CA LEU A 152 10.41 8.52 -11.30
C LEU A 152 10.46 7.22 -12.12
N LEU A 153 10.44 7.33 -13.45
CA LEU A 153 10.52 6.18 -14.36
C LEU A 153 11.88 5.50 -14.25
N HIS A 154 12.98 6.26 -14.21
CA HIS A 154 14.31 5.71 -13.93
C HIS A 154 14.40 5.05 -12.55
N ALA A 155 13.84 5.67 -11.51
CA ALA A 155 13.82 5.11 -10.16
C ALA A 155 12.99 3.81 -10.06
N SER A 156 12.07 3.58 -10.99
CA SER A 156 11.27 2.36 -11.11
C SER A 156 11.87 1.33 -12.07
N GLY A 157 13.06 1.59 -12.61
CA GLY A 157 13.85 0.65 -13.42
C GLY A 157 13.61 0.68 -14.92
N ALA A 158 12.94 1.70 -15.46
CA ALA A 158 12.73 1.84 -16.91
C ALA A 158 14.01 2.25 -17.66
N GLU A 159 14.17 1.77 -18.89
CA GLU A 159 15.17 2.27 -19.85
C GLU A 159 14.60 3.51 -20.55
N LEU A 160 14.87 4.68 -19.99
CA LEU A 160 14.30 5.94 -20.47
C LEU A 160 15.27 6.74 -21.33
N THR A 161 14.77 7.19 -22.49
CA THR A 161 15.39 8.23 -23.33
C THR A 161 14.54 9.49 -23.20
N ALA A 162 15.16 10.60 -22.81
CA ALA A 162 14.52 11.91 -22.75
C ALA A 162 14.85 12.70 -24.02
N GLU A 163 13.83 13.20 -24.71
CA GLU A 163 13.96 13.94 -25.96
C GLU A 163 13.43 15.37 -25.82
N TYR A 164 14.09 16.27 -26.53
CA TYR A 164 13.68 17.66 -26.72
C TYR A 164 13.67 17.93 -28.22
N TYR A 165 12.48 17.91 -28.81
CA TYR A 165 12.32 18.13 -30.25
C TYR A 165 12.44 19.64 -30.57
N ILE A 166 13.13 19.95 -31.66
CA ILE A 166 13.42 21.32 -32.11
C ILE A 166 12.81 21.55 -33.48
#